data_AF-A0A098EMV4-F1
#
_entry.id   AF-A0A098EMV4-F1
#
_cell.length_a   1.000
_cell.length_b   1.000
_cell.length_c   1.000
_cell.angle_alpha   90.00
_cell.angle_beta   90.00
_cell.angle_gamma   90.00
#
_symmetry.space_group_name_H-M   'P 1'
#
loop_
_entity.id
_entity.type
_entity.pdbx_description
1 polymer ?
#
loop_
_entity_poly.entity_id
_entity_poly.type
_entity_poly.pdbx_seq_one_letter_code
_entity_poly.pdbx_strand_id
1 'polypeptide(L)'
;MKTIKQAVLETIEQRLTEQTDKGSAKYGQSLDEVPVHAYDWNLMAAEEMIDGLQYQQMEIKKLRRLNSILEDENKKLKWELKMR
;
A
#
# COMPACT_ATOMS: atom_id res chain seq x y z
N MET A 1 -1.03 18.74 -18.92
CA MET A 1 -0.16 18.22 -17.83
C MET A 1 -1.06 17.84 -16.68
N LYS A 2 -1.01 16.59 -16.22
CA LYS A 2 -1.85 16.11 -15.13
C LYS A 2 -1.28 16.60 -13.79
N THR A 3 -2.14 17.09 -12.91
CA THR A 3 -1.74 17.55 -11.57
C THR A 3 -1.52 16.36 -10.64
N ILE A 4 -0.73 16.56 -9.57
CA ILE A 4 -0.55 15.55 -8.51
C ILE A 4 -1.91 15.15 -7.92
N LYS A 5 -2.82 16.13 -7.70
CA LYS A 5 -4.19 15.87 -7.24
C LYS A 5 -4.92 14.86 -8.14
N GLN A 6 -4.88 15.07 -9.46
CA GLN A 6 -5.52 14.17 -10.41
C GLN A 6 -4.88 12.77 -10.40
N ALA A 7 -3.56 12.68 -10.22
CA ALA A 7 -2.88 11.39 -10.12
C ALA A 7 -3.27 10.60 -8.86
N VAL A 8 -3.40 11.30 -7.73
CA VAL A 8 -3.84 10.70 -6.48
C VAL A 8 -5.28 10.21 -6.59
N LEU A 9 -6.19 11.04 -7.12
CA LEU A 9 -7.61 10.66 -7.26
C LEU A 9 -7.79 9.42 -8.13
N GLU A 10 -7.15 9.38 -9.30
CA GLU A 10 -7.23 8.20 -10.18
C GLU A 10 -6.65 6.94 -9.53
N THR A 11 -5.57 7.08 -8.75
CA THR A 11 -4.99 5.94 -8.03
C THR A 11 -5.95 5.43 -6.95
N ILE A 12 -6.58 6.33 -6.20
CA ILE A 12 -7.55 5.96 -5.16
C ILE A 12 -8.75 5.27 -5.79
N GLU A 13 -9.30 5.83 -6.86
CA GLU A 13 -10.44 5.26 -7.57
C GLU A 13 -10.14 3.84 -8.05
N GLN A 14 -9.00 3.64 -8.72
CA GLN A 14 -8.58 2.31 -9.17
C GLN A 14 -8.45 1.32 -8.00
N ARG A 15 -7.85 1.73 -6.89
CA ARG A 15 -7.67 0.85 -5.72
C ARG A 15 -8.99 0.50 -5.03
N LEU A 16 -9.92 1.44 -4.96
CA LEU A 16 -11.26 1.18 -4.44
C LEU A 16 -11.98 0.15 -5.32
N THR A 17 -11.95 0.31 -6.64
CA THR A 17 -12.53 -0.68 -7.57
C THR A 17 -11.92 -2.07 -7.36
N GLU A 18 -10.59 -2.18 -7.35
CA GLU A 18 -9.91 -3.46 -7.13
C GLU A 18 -10.25 -4.11 -5.77
N GLN A 19 -10.44 -3.30 -4.73
CA GLN A 19 -10.76 -3.79 -3.40
C GLN A 19 -12.22 -4.27 -3.32
N THR A 20 -13.15 -3.54 -3.95
CA THR A 20 -14.54 -3.98 -4.11
C THR A 20 -14.63 -5.29 -4.87
N ASP A 21 -13.92 -5.43 -6.00
CA ASP A 21 -13.91 -6.66 -6.80
C ASP A 21 -13.37 -7.85 -6.01
N LYS A 22 -12.30 -7.64 -5.23
CA LYS A 22 -11.74 -8.67 -4.33
C LYS A 22 -12.74 -9.05 -3.23
N GLY A 23 -13.42 -8.08 -2.64
CA GLY A 23 -14.46 -8.30 -1.63
C GLY A 23 -15.59 -9.15 -2.21
N SER A 24 -16.15 -8.75 -3.34
CA SER A 24 -17.20 -9.47 -4.05
C SER A 24 -16.76 -10.90 -4.42
N ALA A 25 -15.53 -11.10 -4.89
CA ALA A 25 -15.01 -12.43 -5.21
C ALA A 25 -14.82 -13.32 -3.97
N LYS A 26 -14.43 -12.74 -2.83
CA LYS A 26 -14.18 -13.48 -1.58
C LYS A 26 -15.47 -13.83 -0.82
N TYR A 27 -16.42 -12.90 -0.79
CA TYR A 27 -17.63 -13.00 0.04
C TYR A 27 -18.91 -13.27 -0.77
N GLY A 28 -18.84 -13.23 -2.10
CA GLY A 28 -19.98 -13.49 -3.00
C GLY A 28 -21.02 -12.37 -3.06
N GLN A 29 -20.77 -11.25 -2.37
CA GLN A 29 -21.64 -10.08 -2.29
C GLN A 29 -20.80 -8.83 -2.01
N SER A 30 -21.32 -7.68 -2.42
CA SER A 30 -20.77 -6.36 -2.12
C SER A 30 -21.11 -5.90 -0.71
N LEU A 31 -20.40 -4.89 -0.18
CA LEU A 31 -20.72 -4.30 1.13
C LEU A 31 -22.13 -3.70 1.19
N ASP A 32 -22.67 -3.21 0.07
CA ASP A 32 -24.01 -2.62 -0.01
C ASP A 32 -25.12 -3.67 0.19
N GLU A 33 -24.82 -4.94 -0.09
CA GLU A 33 -25.75 -6.07 0.05
C GLU A 33 -25.69 -6.69 1.46
N VAL A 34 -24.67 -6.36 2.24
CA VAL A 34 -24.48 -6.90 3.59
C VAL A 34 -25.45 -6.21 4.56
N PRO A 35 -26.25 -6.97 5.34
CA PRO A 35 -27.09 -6.38 6.37
C PRO A 35 -26.29 -5.59 7.40
N VAL A 36 -26.80 -4.43 7.83
CA VAL A 36 -26.14 -3.53 8.81
C VAL A 36 -25.83 -4.19 10.16
N HIS A 37 -26.41 -5.35 10.46
CA HIS A 37 -26.16 -6.10 11.70
C HIS A 37 -25.31 -7.36 11.48
N ALA A 38 -24.81 -7.59 10.26
CA ALA A 38 -24.01 -8.77 9.95
C ALA A 38 -22.65 -8.76 10.65
N TYR A 39 -22.12 -7.58 10.95
CA TYR A 39 -20.83 -7.38 11.59
C TYR A 39 -20.88 -6.28 12.65
N ASP A 40 -19.94 -6.34 13.59
CA ASP A 40 -19.54 -5.14 14.34
C ASP A 40 -18.62 -4.30 13.44
N TRP A 41 -19.21 -3.31 12.76
CA TRP A 41 -18.50 -2.46 11.80
C TRP A 41 -17.35 -1.68 12.40
N ASN A 42 -17.44 -1.31 13.68
CA ASN A 42 -16.36 -0.60 14.36
C ASN A 42 -15.16 -1.53 14.57
N LEU A 43 -15.42 -2.77 14.97
CA LEU A 43 -14.39 -3.78 15.09
C LEU A 43 -13.74 -4.08 13.74
N MET A 44 -14.54 -4.33 12.69
CA MET A 44 -14.03 -4.57 11.34
C MET A 44 -13.14 -3.43 10.83
N ALA A 45 -13.57 -2.18 11.03
CA ALA A 45 -12.76 -1.01 10.65
C ALA A 45 -11.45 -0.94 11.44
N ALA A 46 -11.47 -1.26 12.73
CA ALA A 46 -10.28 -1.29 13.56
C ALA A 46 -9.28 -2.36 13.10
N GLU A 47 -9.77 -3.56 12.78
CA GLU A 47 -8.95 -4.67 12.25
C GLU A 47 -8.27 -4.27 10.93
N GLU A 48 -9.02 -3.73 9.97
CA GLU A 48 -8.48 -3.28 8.68
C GLU A 48 -7.46 -2.14 8.83
N MET A 49 -7.67 -1.23 9.80
CA MET A 49 -6.69 -0.19 10.12
C MET A 49 -5.40 -0.78 10.72
N ILE A 50 -5.50 -1.79 11.59
CA ILE A 50 -4.35 -2.48 12.16
C ILE A 50 -3.55 -3.19 11.06
N ASP A 51 -4.22 -3.91 10.17
CA ASP A 51 -3.59 -4.56 9.02
C ASP A 51 -2.90 -3.52 8.11
N GLY A 52 -3.57 -2.39 7.85
CA GLY A 52 -3.00 -1.26 7.12
C GLY A 52 -1.70 -0.74 7.75
N LEU A 53 -1.66 -0.59 9.08
CA LEU A 53 -0.45 -0.18 9.81
C LEU A 53 0.66 -1.24 9.70
N GLN A 54 0.33 -2.52 9.76
CA GLN A 54 1.31 -3.61 9.61
C GLN A 54 1.94 -3.60 8.20
N TYR A 55 1.13 -3.43 7.15
CA TYR A 55 1.62 -3.31 5.78
C TYR A 55 2.54 -2.09 5.60
N GLN A 56 2.19 -0.95 6.21
CA GLN A 56 3.05 0.24 6.21
C GLN A 56 4.41 -0.04 6.86
N GLN A 57 4.45 -0.72 8.01
CA GLN A 57 5.73 -1.08 8.65
C GLN A 57 6.58 -2.00 7.77
N MET A 58 5.95 -2.92 7.05
CA MET A 58 6.65 -3.80 6.10
C MET A 58 7.25 -3.02 4.93
N GLU A 59 6.53 -2.07 4.34
CA GLU A 59 7.06 -1.24 3.26
C GLU A 59 8.20 -0.34 3.75
N ILE A 60 8.09 0.24 4.96
CA ILE A 60 9.20 0.99 5.59
C ILE A 60 10.44 0.11 5.74
N LYS A 61 10.28 -1.12 6.24
CA LYS A 61 11.39 -2.07 6.40
C LYS A 61 12.05 -2.41 5.05
N LYS A 62 11.25 -2.65 4.03
CA LYS A 62 11.72 -2.91 2.66
C LYS A 62 12.47 -1.70 2.08
N LEU A 63 11.92 -0.50 2.19
CA LEU A 63 12.54 0.73 1.69
C LEU A 63 13.87 1.03 2.40
N ARG A 64 13.94 0.85 3.72
CA ARG A 64 15.19 0.99 4.48
C ARG A 64 16.26 0.04 3.99
N ARG A 65 15.90 -1.22 3.72
CA ARG A 65 16.82 -2.22 3.18
C ARG A 65 17.33 -1.83 1.78
N LEU A 66 16.43 -1.43 0.89
CA LEU A 66 16.78 -0.99 -0.46
C LEU A 66 17.70 0.23 -0.43
N ASN A 67 17.40 1.21 0.42
CA ASN A 67 18.24 2.40 0.56
C ASN A 67 19.65 2.06 1.06
N SER A 68 19.77 1.16 2.05
CA SER A 68 21.08 0.68 2.52
C SER A 68 21.91 0.02 1.41
N ILE A 69 21.28 -0.80 0.57
CA ILE A 69 21.96 -1.45 -0.57
C ILE A 69 22.46 -0.40 -1.55
N LEU A 70 21.59 0.55 -1.91
CA LEU A 70 21.94 1.63 -2.86
C LEU A 70 23.05 2.53 -2.31
N GLU A 71 23.06 2.82 -1.01
CA GLU A 71 24.13 3.58 -0.36
C GLU A 71 25.48 2.86 -0.46
N ASP A 72 25.50 1.54 -0.26
CA ASP A 72 26.73 0.74 -0.33
C ASP A 72 27.24 0.59 -1.77
N GLU A 73 26.35 0.37 -2.73
CA GLU A 73 26.69 0.38 -4.17
C GLU A 73 27.27 1.74 -4.58
N ASN A 74 26.65 2.84 -4.13
CA ASN A 74 27.11 4.19 -4.46
C ASN A 74 28.48 4.49 -3.84
N LYS A 75 28.75 4.05 -2.61
CA LYS A 75 30.09 4.13 -2.00
C LYS A 75 31.13 3.37 -2.81
N LYS A 76 30.81 2.16 -3.27
CA LYS A 76 31.70 1.34 -4.09
C LYS A 76 32.03 2.04 -5.42
N LEU A 77 31.02 2.53 -6.12
CA LEU A 77 31.20 3.26 -7.37
C LEU A 77 32.06 4.53 -7.20
N LYS A 78 31.82 5.29 -6.11
CA LYS A 78 32.65 6.45 -5.79
C LYS A 78 34.10 6.09 -5.52
N TRP A 79 34.35 4.96 -4.86
CA TRP A 79 35.70 4.47 -4.62
C TRP A 79 36.39 4.07 -5.93
N GLU A 80 35.71 3.33 -6.80
CA GLU A 80 36.22 2.94 -8.12
C GLU A 80 36.54 4.15 -9.00
N LEU A 81 35.68 5.18 -8.99
CA LEU A 81 35.92 6.43 -9.72
C LEU A 81 37.13 7.20 -9.19
N LYS A 82 37.42 7.12 -7.89
CA LYS A 82 38.56 7.81 -7.26
C LYS A 82 39.89 7.09 -7.52
N MET A 83 39.84 5.80 -7.83
CA MET A 83 41.03 4.96 -8.12
C MET A 83 41.39 4.91 -9.62
N ARG A 84 40.59 5.55 -10.48
CA ARG A 84 40.88 5.78 -11.89
C ARG A 84 41.57 7.12 -12.07
#